data_AF-A0A9D6MXM5-F1
#
_entry.id   AF-A0A9D6MXM5-F1
#
_cell.length_a   1.000
_cell.length_b   1.000
_cell.length_c   1.000
_cell.angle_alpha   90.00
_cell.angle_beta   90.00
_cell.angle_gamma   90.00
#
_symmetry.space_group_name_H-M   'P 1'
#
loop_
_entity.id
_entity.type
_entity.pdbx_description
1 polymer ?
#
loop_
_entity_poly.entity_id
_entity_poly.type
_entity_poly.pdbx_seq_one_letter_code
_entity_poly.pdbx_strand_id
1 'polypeptide(L)'
;MSFRTVISAPVARLLVCCLLSLLLGGGCSSFNYEWRQTVKKSDAPQDAKLGPWEGAWTSEPSGHSGRLRCLLSPGGPTGTQARFRATYARILTFEYKVPLRMTPQSDGQKFEGSANLGKLAGGVYSYDGFLSSTQFFSTYKCRYDHGVFRMTRPQPRR
;
A
#
# COMPACT_ATOMS: atom_id res chain seq x y z
N MET A 1 -6.34 38.41 41.80
CA MET A 1 -5.04 37.70 41.82
C MET A 1 -5.01 36.74 40.64
N SER A 2 -4.20 37.02 39.62
CA SER A 2 -4.12 36.19 38.40
C SER A 2 -2.75 35.49 38.39
N PHE A 3 -2.74 34.18 38.61
CA PHE A 3 -1.53 33.37 38.49
C PHE A 3 -1.22 33.18 37.01
N ARG A 4 -0.18 33.85 36.52
CA ARG A 4 0.44 33.53 35.23
C ARG A 4 1.46 32.42 35.46
N THR A 5 1.13 31.22 35.02
CA THR A 5 2.08 30.09 35.01
C THR A 5 3.19 30.41 34.02
N VAL A 6 4.38 30.75 34.52
CA VAL A 6 5.58 30.93 33.70
C VAL A 6 6.16 29.55 33.43
N ILE A 7 5.89 29.01 32.24
CA ILE A 7 6.55 27.79 31.77
C ILE A 7 8.00 28.16 31.46
N SER A 8 8.96 27.55 32.14
CA SER A 8 10.38 27.83 31.95
C SER A 8 10.87 27.24 30.61
N ALA A 9 11.78 27.95 29.93
CA ALA A 9 12.37 27.55 28.65
C ALA A 9 12.90 26.09 28.54
N PRO A 10 13.47 25.46 29.58
CA PRO A 10 13.88 24.04 29.50
C PRO A 10 12.69 23.08 29.44
N VAL A 11 11.56 23.39 30.08
CA VAL A 11 10.33 22.59 30.04
C VAL A 11 9.69 22.66 28.65
N ALA A 12 9.71 23.84 28.02
CA ALA A 12 9.25 24.01 26.64
C ALA A 12 10.09 23.20 25.63
N ARG A 13 11.43 23.14 25.80
CA ARG A 13 12.32 22.34 24.95
C ARG A 13 12.11 20.84 25.11
N LEU A 14 11.91 20.36 26.34
CA LEU A 14 11.58 18.96 26.62
C LEU A 14 10.22 18.55 26.01
N LEU A 15 9.22 19.43 26.08
CA LEU A 15 7.91 19.19 25.47
C LEU A 15 7.97 19.15 23.95
N VAL A 16 8.78 19.99 23.30
CA VAL A 16 9.01 19.95 21.84
C VAL A 16 9.72 18.67 21.42
N CYS A 17 10.75 18.23 22.16
CA CYS A 17 11.44 16.96 21.89
C CYS A 17 10.51 15.75 22.09
N CYS A 18 9.66 15.75 23.11
CA CYS A 18 8.65 14.72 23.31
C CYS A 18 7.59 14.72 22.20
N LEU A 19 7.13 15.88 21.73
CA LEU A 19 6.20 15.97 20.60
C LEU A 19 6.82 15.44 19.30
N LEU A 20 8.08 15.78 19.01
CA LEU A 20 8.82 15.23 17.87
C LEU A 20 9.05 13.72 17.99
N SER A 21 9.29 13.22 19.20
CA SER A 21 9.49 11.78 19.47
C SER A 21 8.19 10.98 19.32
N LEU A 22 7.04 11.53 19.73
CA LEU A 22 5.73 10.92 19.49
C LEU A 22 5.33 10.94 18.00
N LEU A 23 5.75 11.97 17.25
CA LEU A 23 5.54 12.03 15.79
C LEU A 23 6.43 11.03 15.02
N LEU A 24 7.57 10.63 15.58
CA LEU A 24 8.49 9.65 14.99
C LEU A 24 8.22 8.20 15.44
N GLY A 25 7.54 8.00 16.58
CA GLY A 25 7.33 6.69 17.21
C GLY A 25 6.11 5.88 16.77
N GLY A 26 5.15 6.46 16.04
CA GLY A 26 3.90 5.79 15.64
C GLY A 26 3.97 4.94 14.35
N GLY A 27 5.16 4.76 13.79
CA GLY A 27 5.35 4.41 12.38
C GLY A 27 5.89 3.00 12.06
N CYS A 28 5.87 2.05 12.99
CA CYS A 28 5.99 0.64 12.61
C CYS A 28 4.68 0.22 11.92
N SER A 29 4.48 0.68 10.68
CA SER A 29 3.27 0.48 9.87
C SER A 29 2.75 -0.94 10.03
N SER A 30 1.47 -1.11 10.40
CA SER A 30 0.81 -2.42 10.47
C SER A 30 1.06 -3.22 9.18
N PHE A 31 1.18 -2.54 8.04
CA PHE A 31 1.59 -3.11 6.77
C PHE A 31 2.88 -3.92 6.84
N ASN A 32 3.99 -3.36 7.32
CA ASN A 32 5.27 -4.07 7.36
C ASN A 32 5.26 -5.26 8.31
N TYR A 33 4.52 -5.16 9.43
CA TYR A 33 4.33 -6.29 10.33
C TYR A 33 3.53 -7.40 9.64
N GLU A 34 2.35 -7.10 9.13
CA GLU A 34 1.49 -8.06 8.41
C GLU A 34 2.19 -8.65 7.18
N TRP A 35 2.92 -7.83 6.43
CA TRP A 35 3.75 -8.27 5.31
C TRP A 35 4.74 -9.34 5.74
N ARG A 36 5.52 -9.11 6.81
CA ARG A 36 6.46 -10.11 7.30
C ARG A 36 5.77 -11.39 7.77
N GLN A 37 4.64 -11.27 8.44
CA GLN A 37 3.88 -12.42 8.93
C GLN A 37 3.31 -13.25 7.76
N THR A 38 2.73 -12.59 6.76
CA THR A 38 2.12 -13.24 5.59
C THR A 38 3.16 -13.88 4.70
N VAL A 39 4.30 -13.22 4.45
CA VAL A 39 5.40 -13.80 3.68
C VAL A 39 5.99 -15.04 4.37
N LYS A 40 6.20 -14.98 5.69
CA LYS A 40 6.71 -16.14 6.47
C LYS A 40 5.75 -17.32 6.48
N LYS A 41 4.44 -17.05 6.45
CA LYS A 41 3.40 -18.10 6.43
C LYS A 41 3.09 -18.63 5.03
N SER A 42 3.70 -18.08 3.99
CA SER A 42 3.28 -18.31 2.60
C SER A 42 3.66 -19.68 2.03
N ASP A 43 3.98 -20.67 2.88
CA ASP A 43 4.16 -22.07 2.51
C ASP A 43 2.81 -22.85 2.47
N ALA A 44 1.68 -22.16 2.74
CA ALA A 44 0.36 -22.77 2.84
C ALA A 44 -0.33 -23.00 1.47
N PRO A 45 -1.23 -23.99 1.35
CA PRO A 45 -1.94 -24.33 0.12
C PRO A 45 -2.72 -23.16 -0.48
N GLN A 46 -2.77 -23.15 -1.81
CA GLN A 46 -3.42 -22.20 -2.69
C GLN A 46 -4.94 -22.03 -2.43
N ASP A 47 -5.31 -21.14 -1.51
CA ASP A 47 -6.49 -20.27 -1.72
C ASP A 47 -6.10 -19.15 -2.70
N ALA A 48 -5.80 -19.61 -3.92
CA ALA A 48 -4.59 -19.36 -4.72
C ALA A 48 -4.13 -17.93 -5.03
N LYS A 49 -4.85 -16.88 -4.61
CA LYS A 49 -4.67 -15.50 -5.11
C LYS A 49 -4.60 -14.44 -4.01
N LEU A 50 -5.07 -14.75 -2.80
CA LEU A 50 -4.93 -13.87 -1.63
C LEU A 50 -3.49 -13.88 -1.09
N GLY A 51 -3.20 -12.99 -0.14
CA GLY A 51 -1.89 -12.89 0.51
C GLY A 51 -0.94 -11.89 -0.15
N PRO A 52 0.37 -12.06 0.04
CA PRO A 52 1.34 -11.05 -0.34
C PRO A 52 1.76 -11.16 -1.81
N TRP A 53 2.01 -9.99 -2.40
CA TRP A 53 2.50 -9.79 -3.76
C TRP A 53 3.56 -8.68 -3.75
N GLU A 54 4.65 -8.84 -4.51
CA GLU A 54 5.64 -7.78 -4.70
C GLU A 54 6.10 -7.63 -6.14
N GLY A 55 6.52 -6.43 -6.50
CA GLY A 55 7.07 -6.11 -7.81
C GLY A 55 7.28 -4.62 -7.96
N ALA A 56 6.82 -4.07 -9.09
CA ALA A 56 6.97 -2.66 -9.41
C ALA A 56 5.72 -2.04 -10.02
N TRP A 57 5.61 -0.74 -9.86
CA TRP A 57 4.73 0.11 -10.66
C TRP A 57 5.57 0.86 -11.70
N THR A 58 4.97 1.20 -12.83
CA THR A 58 5.58 2.04 -13.87
C THR A 58 4.52 2.95 -14.47
N SER A 59 4.79 4.25 -14.48
CA SER A 59 4.02 5.27 -15.20
C SER A 59 4.45 5.26 -16.66
N GLU A 60 3.48 5.13 -17.56
CA GLU A 60 3.72 5.15 -19.00
C GLU A 60 4.11 6.56 -19.49
N PRO A 61 3.42 7.65 -19.12
CA PRO A 61 3.79 9.00 -19.57
C PRO A 61 5.15 9.48 -19.11
N SER A 62 5.55 9.17 -17.87
CA SER A 62 6.77 9.72 -17.27
C SER A 62 7.95 8.74 -17.25
N GLY A 63 7.70 7.44 -17.44
CA GLY A 63 8.67 6.38 -17.21
C GLY A 63 9.06 6.19 -15.73
N HIS A 64 8.50 6.99 -14.81
CA HIS A 64 8.76 6.81 -13.40
C HIS A 64 8.30 5.44 -12.95
N SER A 65 9.09 4.82 -12.07
CA SER A 65 8.79 3.52 -11.53
C SER A 65 9.29 3.41 -10.11
N GLY A 66 8.79 2.39 -9.42
CA GLY A 66 9.22 2.12 -8.07
C GLY A 66 8.69 0.80 -7.56
N ARG A 67 9.21 0.41 -6.40
CA ARG A 67 8.80 -0.84 -5.76
C ARG A 67 7.33 -0.77 -5.37
N LEU A 68 6.63 -1.87 -5.56
CA LEU A 68 5.26 -2.06 -5.14
C LEU A 68 5.13 -3.34 -4.32
N ARG A 69 4.42 -3.24 -3.20
CA ARG A 69 3.94 -4.38 -2.42
C ARG A 69 2.43 -4.31 -2.31
N CYS A 70 1.79 -5.46 -2.27
CA CYS A 70 0.35 -5.59 -2.09
C CYS A 70 0.04 -6.73 -1.12
N LEU A 71 -0.92 -6.48 -0.22
CA LEU A 71 -1.58 -7.51 0.57
C LEU A 71 -3.02 -7.62 0.07
N LEU A 72 -3.37 -8.76 -0.51
CA LEU A 72 -4.75 -9.10 -0.85
C LEU A 72 -5.40 -9.85 0.31
N SER A 73 -6.52 -9.35 0.81
CA SER A 73 -7.27 -9.96 1.90
C SER A 73 -8.77 -9.97 1.59
N PRO A 74 -9.54 -10.93 2.14
CA PRO A 74 -10.98 -10.88 2.05
C PRO A 74 -11.52 -9.64 2.78
N GLY A 75 -12.68 -9.16 2.33
CA GLY A 75 -13.39 -8.02 2.92
C GLY A 75 -13.41 -6.77 2.05
N GLY A 76 -13.91 -5.68 2.63
CA GLY A 76 -14.21 -4.45 1.89
C GLY A 76 -15.53 -4.51 1.10
N PRO A 77 -15.96 -3.38 0.51
CA PRO A 77 -17.27 -3.27 -0.17
C PRO A 77 -17.53 -4.25 -1.31
N THR A 78 -16.46 -4.77 -1.93
CA THR A 78 -16.53 -5.68 -3.09
C THR A 78 -16.08 -7.11 -2.76
N GLY A 79 -15.89 -7.42 -1.47
CA GLY A 79 -15.50 -8.75 -0.99
C GLY A 79 -14.00 -9.03 -1.01
N THR A 80 -13.19 -8.27 -1.76
CA THR A 80 -11.73 -8.32 -1.68
C THR A 80 -11.13 -6.92 -1.52
N GLN A 81 -10.11 -6.81 -0.67
CA GLN A 81 -9.39 -5.58 -0.39
C GLN A 81 -7.93 -5.73 -0.77
N ALA A 82 -7.44 -4.86 -1.66
CA ALA A 82 -6.01 -4.66 -1.87
C ALA A 82 -5.50 -3.55 -0.97
N ARG A 83 -4.39 -3.81 -0.27
CA ARG A 83 -3.56 -2.81 0.42
C ARG A 83 -2.25 -2.68 -0.33
N PHE A 84 -2.05 -1.56 -1.01
CA PHE A 84 -0.81 -1.26 -1.70
C PHE A 84 0.13 -0.45 -0.82
N ARG A 85 1.43 -0.72 -0.96
CA ARG A 85 2.52 0.11 -0.45
C ARG A 85 3.50 0.37 -1.59
N ALA A 86 3.46 1.58 -2.13
CA ALA A 86 4.23 2.00 -3.30
C ALA A 86 5.38 2.93 -2.91
N THR A 87 6.58 2.67 -3.42
CA THR A 87 7.76 3.51 -3.21
C THR A 87 7.98 4.46 -4.38
N TYR A 88 8.23 5.73 -4.12
CA TYR A 88 8.49 6.81 -5.07
C TYR A 88 9.83 7.46 -4.77
N ALA A 89 10.52 7.93 -5.81
CA ALA A 89 11.85 8.55 -5.70
C ALA A 89 12.82 7.75 -4.80
N ARG A 90 12.66 6.42 -4.77
CA ARG A 90 13.37 5.44 -3.92
C ARG A 90 13.21 5.59 -2.40
N ILE A 91 12.71 6.72 -1.88
CA ILE A 91 12.66 7.00 -0.43
C ILE A 91 11.24 7.21 0.11
N LEU A 92 10.33 7.77 -0.68
CA LEU A 92 8.98 8.08 -0.23
C LEU A 92 8.11 6.86 -0.38
N THR A 93 7.26 6.57 0.60
CA THR A 93 6.33 5.44 0.51
C THR A 93 4.91 5.87 0.80
N PHE A 94 3.98 5.45 -0.05
CA PHE A 94 2.56 5.70 0.08
C PHE A 94 1.81 4.39 0.25
N GLU A 95 0.91 4.36 1.23
CA GLU A 95 0.01 3.25 1.47
C GLU A 95 -1.42 3.65 1.14
N TYR A 96 -2.14 2.78 0.45
CA TYR A 96 -3.56 3.00 0.15
C TYR A 96 -4.31 1.70 -0.05
N LYS A 97 -5.64 1.80 0.03
CA LYS A 97 -6.57 0.68 -0.04
C LYS A 97 -7.41 0.79 -1.30
N VAL A 98 -7.54 -0.31 -2.05
CA VAL A 98 -8.43 -0.41 -3.21
C VAL A 98 -9.37 -1.60 -3.03
N PRO A 99 -10.70 -1.38 -2.92
CA PRO A 99 -11.64 -2.48 -3.01
C PRO A 99 -11.62 -3.05 -4.44
N LEU A 100 -11.45 -4.37 -4.54
CA LEU A 100 -11.37 -5.09 -5.79
C LEU A 100 -12.59 -6.00 -5.94
N ARG A 101 -13.27 -5.91 -7.08
CA ARG A 101 -14.25 -6.89 -7.53
C ARG A 101 -13.51 -7.97 -8.31
N MET A 102 -13.60 -9.21 -7.85
CA MET A 102 -12.96 -10.36 -8.48
C MET A 102 -13.98 -11.14 -9.32
N THR A 103 -13.64 -11.45 -10.57
CA THR A 103 -14.43 -12.31 -11.45
C THR A 103 -13.59 -13.52 -11.87
N PRO A 104 -14.04 -14.76 -11.63
CA PRO A 104 -13.33 -15.96 -12.08
C PRO A 104 -13.11 -15.95 -13.60
N GLN A 105 -11.96 -16.46 -14.03
CA GLN A 105 -11.58 -16.72 -15.42
C GLN A 105 -10.93 -18.12 -15.49
N SER A 106 -10.79 -18.69 -16.69
CA SER A 106 -10.27 -20.05 -16.88
C SER A 106 -8.87 -20.29 -16.30
N ASP A 107 -8.01 -19.26 -16.34
CA ASP A 107 -6.62 -19.28 -15.90
C ASP A 107 -6.37 -18.41 -14.66
N GLY A 108 -7.42 -17.80 -14.10
CA GLY A 108 -7.28 -17.01 -12.89
C GLY A 108 -8.48 -16.17 -12.49
N GLN A 109 -8.21 -14.93 -12.09
CA GLN A 109 -9.24 -13.96 -11.72
C GLN A 109 -8.98 -12.64 -12.42
N LYS A 110 -9.95 -12.17 -13.20
CA LYS A 110 -9.99 -10.76 -13.58
C LYS A 110 -10.38 -9.95 -12.35
N PHE A 111 -9.84 -8.75 -12.22
CA PHE A 111 -10.27 -7.82 -11.19
C PHE A 111 -10.39 -6.40 -11.69
N GLU A 112 -11.30 -5.68 -11.05
CA GLU A 112 -11.52 -4.26 -11.28
C GLU A 112 -11.68 -3.56 -9.93
N GLY A 113 -11.21 -2.32 -9.84
CA GLY A 113 -11.32 -1.55 -8.60
C GLY A 113 -11.09 -0.06 -8.82
N SER A 114 -11.48 0.74 -7.84
CA SER A 114 -11.13 2.15 -7.82
C SER A 114 -10.94 2.67 -6.41
N ALA A 115 -10.13 3.71 -6.29
CA ALA A 115 -9.92 4.42 -5.03
C ALA A 115 -9.66 5.90 -5.31
N ASN A 116 -10.26 6.77 -4.49
CA ASN A 116 -9.93 8.19 -4.49
C ASN A 116 -8.75 8.42 -3.55
N LEU A 117 -7.58 8.73 -4.11
CA LEU A 117 -6.35 8.98 -3.35
C LEU A 117 -6.23 10.45 -2.90
N GLY A 118 -7.25 11.26 -3.15
CA GLY A 118 -7.28 12.68 -2.83
C GLY A 118 -6.80 13.54 -3.99
N LYS A 119 -7.23 14.80 -4.01
CA LYS A 119 -6.98 15.74 -5.13
C LYS A 119 -5.49 15.98 -5.38
N LEU A 120 -4.68 16.05 -4.32
CA LEU A 120 -3.23 16.27 -4.40
C LEU A 120 -2.47 15.07 -4.95
N ALA A 121 -3.06 13.87 -4.88
CA ALA A 121 -2.47 12.64 -5.41
C ALA A 121 -3.11 12.21 -6.74
N GLY A 122 -3.82 13.10 -7.43
CA GLY A 122 -4.41 12.83 -8.75
C GLY A 122 -5.87 12.36 -8.76
N GLY A 123 -6.52 12.30 -7.59
CA GLY A 123 -7.95 12.02 -7.45
C GLY A 123 -8.28 10.54 -7.54
N VAL A 124 -9.24 10.20 -8.40
CA VAL A 124 -9.73 8.82 -8.54
C VAL A 124 -8.81 8.02 -9.46
N TYR A 125 -8.34 6.88 -8.94
CA TYR A 125 -7.60 5.87 -9.68
C TYR A 125 -8.52 4.70 -9.96
N SER A 126 -8.50 4.20 -11.18
CA SER A 126 -9.15 2.97 -11.61
C SER A 126 -8.10 1.92 -11.96
N TYR A 127 -8.43 0.67 -11.68
CA TYR A 127 -7.57 -0.50 -11.87
C TYR A 127 -8.36 -1.57 -12.62
N ASP A 128 -7.75 -2.13 -13.66
CA ASP A 128 -8.22 -3.32 -14.39
C ASP A 128 -7.03 -4.26 -14.54
N GLY A 129 -7.18 -5.49 -14.09
CA GLY A 129 -6.07 -6.43 -14.05
C GLY A 129 -6.47 -7.89 -13.95
N PHE A 130 -5.44 -8.71 -13.82
CA PHE A 130 -5.54 -10.16 -13.79
C PHE A 130 -4.59 -10.75 -12.74
N LEU A 131 -5.10 -11.74 -12.02
CA LEU A 131 -4.39 -12.52 -11.02
C LEU A 131 -4.32 -13.98 -11.47
N SER A 132 -3.12 -14.51 -11.65
CA SER A 132 -2.86 -15.95 -11.75
C SER A 132 -2.43 -16.51 -10.39
N SER A 133 -1.93 -17.75 -10.33
CA SER A 133 -1.33 -18.30 -9.10
C SER A 133 0.01 -17.63 -8.76
N THR A 134 0.72 -17.12 -9.77
CA THR A 134 2.11 -16.61 -9.66
C THR A 134 2.28 -15.16 -10.09
N GLN A 135 1.31 -14.59 -10.82
CA GLN A 135 1.38 -13.25 -11.39
C GLN A 135 0.21 -12.39 -10.95
N PHE A 136 0.53 -11.13 -10.67
CA PHE A 136 -0.41 -10.04 -10.49
C PHE A 136 -0.04 -8.99 -11.52
N PHE A 137 -0.94 -8.74 -12.46
CA PHE A 137 -0.84 -7.66 -13.43
C PHE A 137 -2.04 -6.73 -13.28
N SER A 138 -1.80 -5.42 -13.40
CA SER A 138 -2.87 -4.42 -13.48
C SER A 138 -2.43 -3.29 -14.37
N THR A 139 -3.37 -2.72 -15.10
CA THR A 139 -3.29 -1.31 -15.48
C THR A 139 -3.81 -0.45 -14.34
N TYR A 140 -3.32 0.78 -14.27
CA TYR A 140 -3.93 1.84 -13.46
C TYR A 140 -4.11 3.09 -14.31
N LYS A 141 -5.13 3.88 -13.99
CA LYS A 141 -5.39 5.17 -14.67
C LYS A 141 -6.03 6.16 -13.72
N CYS A 142 -5.56 7.40 -13.74
CA CYS A 142 -6.22 8.55 -13.15
C CYS A 142 -6.26 9.70 -14.18
N ARG A 143 -6.63 10.91 -13.73
CA ARG A 143 -6.68 12.09 -14.61
C ARG A 143 -5.31 12.46 -15.19
N TYR A 144 -4.23 12.26 -14.44
CA TYR A 144 -2.90 12.78 -14.76
C TYR A 144 -1.85 11.71 -15.06
N ASP A 145 -2.15 10.45 -14.80
CA ASP A 145 -1.19 9.37 -14.95
C ASP A 145 -1.89 8.06 -15.31
N HIS A 146 -1.14 7.17 -15.96
CA HIS A 146 -1.54 5.79 -16.20
C HIS A 146 -0.30 4.92 -16.35
N GLY A 147 -0.48 3.63 -16.18
CA GLY A 147 0.58 2.68 -16.41
C GLY A 147 0.24 1.32 -15.84
N VAL A 148 1.27 0.60 -15.39
CA VAL A 148 1.14 -0.82 -15.05
C VAL A 148 1.74 -1.18 -13.71
N PHE A 149 1.12 -2.16 -13.06
CA PHE A 149 1.66 -2.91 -11.94
C PHE A 149 2.05 -4.30 -12.45
N ARG A 150 3.28 -4.72 -12.16
CA ARG A 150 3.81 -6.05 -12.48
C ARG A 150 4.38 -6.66 -11.22
N MET A 151 3.77 -7.72 -10.72
CA MET A 151 4.07 -8.29 -9.42
C MET A 151 4.00 -9.82 -9.44
N THR A 152 4.72 -10.44 -8.52
CA THR A 152 4.76 -11.89 -8.31
C THR A 152 4.64 -12.23 -6.83
N ARG A 153 4.54 -13.52 -6.52
CA ARG A 153 4.67 -13.98 -5.14
C ARG A 153 6.06 -13.62 -4.59
N PRO A 154 6.15 -13.06 -3.38
CA PRO A 154 7.44 -12.79 -2.75
C PRO A 154 8.14 -14.10 -2.43
N GLN A 155 9.45 -14.14 -2.66
CA GLN A 155 10.27 -15.26 -2.21
C GLN A 155 10.52 -15.12 -0.70
N PRO A 156 10.45 -16.20 0.08
CA PRO A 156 11.00 -16.20 1.43
C PRO A 156 12.44 -15.70 1.37
N ARG A 157 12.79 -14.69 2.18
CA ARG A 157 14.18 -14.26 2.28
C ARG A 157 14.98 -15.39 2.90
N ARG A 158 15.92 -15.96 2.14
CA ARG A 158 16.94 -16.88 2.65
C ARG A 158 17.79 -16.19 3.72
#